data_AF-A0A485N8M8-F1
#
_entry.id   AF-A0A485N8M8-F1
#
_cell.length_a   1.000
_cell.length_b   1.000
_cell.length_c   1.000
_cell.angle_alpha   90.00
_cell.angle_beta   90.00
_cell.angle_gamma   90.00
#
_symmetry.space_group_name_H-M   'P 1'
#
loop_
_entity.id
_entity.type
_entity.pdbx_description
1 polymer ?
#
loop_
_entity_poly.entity_id
_entity_poly.type
_entity_poly.pdbx_seq_one_letter_code
_entity_poly.pdbx_strand_id
1 'polypeptide(L)'
;MGEQPIFTTRAHVFQIDPSTKKNWVPASKQAVTVSYFYDVTRNSYRIISVDGAKVIINSTITPNMTFTKTSQKFGQWADSRANTVFGLGFSSEQQLTKFAEKFQEVKEAARLARDKSQEKTETSSNHSQASSVNGTDDEKASHVGPADTHLKSENDKLKIALTQR
;
A
#
# COMPACT_ATOMS: atom_id res chain seq x y z
N MET A 1 24.74 -10.94 -0.28
CA MET A 1 23.74 -11.78 0.41
C MET A 1 22.37 -11.32 -0.02
N GLY A 2 21.52 -12.22 -0.53
CA GLY A 2 20.16 -11.88 -0.93
C GLY A 2 19.24 -11.65 0.28
N GLU A 3 18.13 -10.94 0.09
CA GLU A 3 17.10 -10.75 1.11
C GLU A 3 16.59 -12.12 1.61
N GLN A 4 16.61 -12.35 2.93
CA GLN A 4 16.08 -13.58 3.52
C GLN A 4 14.56 -13.49 3.66
N PRO A 5 13.81 -14.57 3.40
CA PRO A 5 12.37 -14.57 3.58
C PRO A 5 12.01 -14.50 5.07
N ILE A 6 10.95 -13.74 5.38
CA ILE A 6 10.37 -13.63 6.73
C ILE A 6 9.63 -14.92 7.10
N PHE A 7 8.95 -15.50 6.12
CA PHE A 7 8.19 -16.74 6.24
C PHE A 7 8.10 -17.39 4.87
N THR A 8 8.16 -18.71 4.85
CA THR A 8 8.08 -19.52 3.64
C THR A 8 7.15 -20.71 3.85
N THR A 9 6.31 -21.00 2.86
CA THR A 9 5.45 -22.19 2.81
C THR A 9 5.36 -22.75 1.40
N ARG A 10 4.66 -23.88 1.23
CA ARG A 10 4.39 -24.53 -0.05
C ARG A 10 2.89 -24.52 -0.35
N ALA A 11 2.52 -24.10 -1.55
CA ALA A 11 1.13 -24.07 -2.01
C ALA A 11 1.03 -24.18 -3.53
N HIS A 12 -0.09 -24.65 -4.05
CA HIS A 12 -0.45 -24.48 -5.45
C HIS A 12 -0.97 -23.05 -5.66
N VAL A 13 -0.49 -22.37 -6.69
CA VAL A 13 -0.86 -20.98 -6.98
C VAL A 13 -1.90 -20.94 -8.09
N PHE A 14 -2.91 -20.09 -7.88
CA PHE A 14 -3.97 -19.81 -8.83
C PHE A 14 -4.09 -18.28 -9.00
N GLN A 15 -4.59 -17.86 -10.15
CA GLN A 15 -5.02 -16.50 -10.41
C GLN A 15 -6.41 -16.50 -11.00
N ILE A 16 -7.17 -15.43 -10.78
CA ILE A 16 -8.42 -15.27 -11.50
C ILE A 16 -8.11 -15.00 -12.97
N ASP A 17 -8.85 -15.67 -13.86
CA ASP A 17 -8.77 -15.44 -15.29
C ASP A 17 -9.01 -13.95 -15.60
N PRO A 18 -8.05 -13.26 -16.26
CA PRO A 18 -8.18 -11.84 -16.55
C PRO A 18 -9.34 -11.52 -17.49
N SER A 19 -9.77 -12.46 -18.35
CA SER A 19 -10.87 -12.29 -19.30
C SER A 19 -12.23 -12.49 -18.63
N THR A 20 -12.40 -13.57 -17.87
CA THR A 20 -13.71 -13.91 -17.27
C THR A 20 -13.93 -13.31 -15.89
N LYS A 21 -12.86 -12.94 -15.16
CA LYS A 21 -12.87 -12.42 -13.78
C LYS A 21 -13.71 -13.27 -12.81
N LYS A 22 -13.90 -14.56 -13.12
CA LYS A 22 -14.73 -15.50 -12.35
C LYS A 22 -14.07 -16.85 -12.15
N ASN A 23 -13.28 -17.30 -13.12
CA ASN A 23 -12.68 -18.63 -13.09
C ASN A 23 -11.26 -18.59 -12.50
N TRP A 24 -10.91 -19.60 -11.72
CA TRP A 24 -9.53 -19.82 -11.26
C TRP A 24 -8.72 -20.52 -12.36
N VAL A 25 -7.56 -19.96 -12.67
CA VAL A 25 -6.58 -20.55 -13.59
C VAL A 25 -5.34 -20.93 -12.77
N PRO A 26 -4.83 -22.17 -12.88
CA PRO A 26 -3.61 -22.56 -12.19
C PRO A 26 -2.40 -21.80 -12.77
N ALA A 27 -1.65 -21.15 -11.88
CA ALA A 27 -0.41 -20.45 -12.21
C ALA A 27 0.84 -21.33 -12.02
N SER A 28 0.70 -22.46 -11.32
CA SER A 28 1.75 -23.45 -11.09
C SER A 28 1.21 -24.87 -11.28
N LYS A 29 1.98 -25.77 -11.90
CA LYS A 29 1.57 -27.19 -12.11
C LYS A 29 1.64 -28.05 -10.85
N GLN A 30 2.53 -27.69 -9.92
CA GLN A 30 2.76 -28.37 -8.66
C GLN A 30 2.80 -27.35 -7.53
N ALA A 31 2.80 -27.80 -6.28
CA ALA A 31 3.05 -26.90 -5.16
C ALA A 31 4.41 -26.21 -5.36
N VAL A 32 4.46 -24.91 -5.14
CA VAL A 32 5.64 -24.06 -5.26
C VAL A 32 5.91 -23.36 -3.94
N THR A 33 7.11 -22.80 -3.81
CA THR A 33 7.49 -22.02 -2.63
C THR A 33 6.85 -20.64 -2.72
N VAL A 34 6.15 -20.24 -1.65
CA VAL A 34 5.53 -18.91 -1.51
C VAL A 34 6.10 -18.28 -0.24
N SER A 35 6.69 -17.10 -0.35
CA SER A 35 7.37 -16.46 0.77
C SER A 35 7.01 -14.99 0.92
N TYR A 36 7.00 -14.51 2.16
CA TYR A 36 6.99 -13.09 2.47
C TYR A 36 8.43 -12.58 2.54
N PHE A 37 8.66 -11.43 1.91
CA PHE A 37 9.94 -10.71 1.93
C PHE A 37 9.71 -9.28 2.40
N TYR A 38 10.75 -8.69 2.98
CA TYR A 38 10.85 -7.25 3.19
C TYR A 38 11.88 -6.68 2.22
N ASP A 39 11.41 -5.87 1.29
CA ASP A 39 12.21 -5.14 0.32
C ASP A 39 12.72 -3.85 0.99
N VAL A 40 13.98 -3.88 1.42
CA VAL A 40 14.58 -2.76 2.19
C VAL A 40 14.68 -1.51 1.33
N THR A 41 14.97 -1.69 0.04
CA THR A 41 15.15 -0.58 -0.91
C THR A 41 13.84 0.19 -1.11
N ARG A 42 12.72 -0.54 -1.17
CA ARG A 42 11.39 0.06 -1.34
C ARG A 42 10.65 0.27 -0.01
N ASN A 43 11.25 -0.08 1.12
CA ASN A 43 10.62 -0.06 2.45
C ASN A 43 9.21 -0.70 2.41
N SER A 44 9.12 -1.89 1.82
CA SER A 44 7.83 -2.53 1.53
C SER A 44 7.85 -4.04 1.73
N TYR A 45 6.71 -4.63 2.09
CA TYR A 45 6.58 -6.07 2.23
C TYR A 45 5.94 -6.69 0.99
N ARG A 46 6.41 -7.89 0.60
CA ARG A 46 5.98 -8.54 -0.64
C ARG A 46 5.76 -10.04 -0.45
N ILE A 47 4.75 -10.59 -1.10
CA ILE A 47 4.62 -12.03 -1.34
C ILE A 47 5.26 -12.33 -2.69
N ILE A 48 6.22 -13.26 -2.69
CA ILE A 48 6.94 -13.68 -3.89
C ILE A 48 6.84 -15.20 -4.05
N SER A 49 6.60 -15.64 -5.28
CA SER A 49 6.68 -17.04 -5.68
C SER A 49 7.17 -17.15 -7.12
N VAL A 50 8.02 -18.15 -7.38
CA VAL A 50 8.58 -18.46 -8.69
C VAL A 50 8.28 -19.92 -9.05
N ASP A 51 8.00 -20.18 -10.32
CA ASP A 51 7.91 -21.51 -10.91
C ASP A 51 8.98 -21.63 -12.01
N GLY A 52 10.05 -22.36 -11.73
CA GLY A 52 11.29 -22.30 -12.50
C GLY A 52 11.85 -20.87 -12.54
N ALA A 53 12.04 -20.33 -13.74
CA ALA A 53 12.52 -18.94 -13.94
C ALA A 53 11.38 -17.91 -13.96
N LYS A 54 10.11 -18.33 -13.93
CA LYS A 54 8.96 -17.43 -14.07
C LYS A 54 8.50 -16.94 -12.69
N VAL A 55 8.39 -15.62 -12.54
CA VAL A 55 7.71 -15.02 -11.38
C VAL A 55 6.20 -15.18 -11.57
N ILE A 56 5.56 -15.88 -10.63
CA ILE A 56 4.12 -16.19 -10.68
C ILE A 56 3.32 -15.47 -9.59
N ILE A 57 3.98 -15.00 -8.53
CA ILE A 57 3.44 -14.04 -7.57
C ILE A 57 4.50 -12.98 -7.32
N ASN A 58 4.07 -11.73 -7.38
CA ASN A 58 4.87 -10.59 -6.99
C ASN A 58 3.97 -9.47 -6.45
N SER A 59 3.42 -9.70 -5.26
CA SER A 59 2.38 -8.86 -4.68
C SER A 59 2.94 -8.01 -3.56
N THR A 60 2.85 -6.68 -3.66
CA THR A 60 3.22 -5.77 -2.56
C THR A 60 2.05 -5.68 -1.58
N ILE A 61 2.29 -5.98 -0.30
CA ILE A 61 1.26 -5.95 0.73
C ILE A 61 0.96 -4.51 1.12
N THR A 62 -0.30 -4.11 0.99
CA THR A 62 -0.79 -2.80 1.42
C THR A 62 -1.74 -2.93 2.61
N PRO A 63 -1.89 -1.89 3.45
CA PRO A 63 -2.71 -1.98 4.68
C PRO A 63 -4.19 -2.31 4.45
N ASN A 64 -4.71 -2.02 3.25
CA ASN A 64 -6.09 -2.28 2.86
C ASN A 64 -6.31 -3.66 2.21
N MET A 65 -5.26 -4.47 2.05
CA MET A 65 -5.41 -5.83 1.55
C MET A 65 -5.95 -6.76 2.62
N THR A 66 -6.73 -7.75 2.18
CA THR A 66 -7.29 -8.80 3.03
C THR A 66 -7.03 -10.15 2.41
N PHE A 67 -6.51 -11.09 3.21
CA PHE A 67 -6.47 -12.49 2.87
C PHE A 67 -7.74 -13.18 3.40
N THR A 68 -8.54 -13.73 2.50
CA THR A 68 -9.82 -14.38 2.80
C THR A 68 -9.66 -15.88 2.61
N LYS A 69 -9.93 -16.65 3.67
CA LYS A 69 -10.06 -18.12 3.60
C LYS A 69 -11.43 -18.45 3.00
N THR A 70 -11.47 -19.20 1.89
CA THR A 70 -12.72 -19.56 1.19
C THR A 70 -13.02 -21.05 1.24
N SER A 71 -12.07 -21.87 1.68
CA SER A 71 -12.31 -23.25 2.11
C SER A 71 -11.30 -23.68 3.18
N GLN A 72 -11.38 -24.93 3.63
CA GLN A 72 -10.47 -25.49 4.64
C GLN A 72 -8.98 -25.41 4.25
N LYS A 73 -8.67 -25.44 2.94
CA LYS A 73 -7.29 -25.46 2.43
C LYS A 73 -7.03 -24.42 1.35
N PHE A 74 -7.94 -23.48 1.13
CA PHE A 74 -7.82 -22.47 0.09
C PHE A 74 -8.12 -21.08 0.61
N GLY A 75 -7.30 -20.12 0.21
CA GLY A 75 -7.51 -18.71 0.51
C GLY A 75 -6.97 -17.82 -0.60
N GLN A 76 -7.39 -16.56 -0.58
CA GLN A 76 -7.17 -15.61 -1.67
C GLN A 76 -6.99 -14.18 -1.17
N TRP A 77 -6.35 -13.35 -1.99
CA TRP A 77 -6.35 -11.89 -1.81
C TRP A 77 -6.38 -11.19 -3.16
N ALA A 78 -6.99 -10.00 -3.20
CA ALA A 78 -6.95 -9.14 -4.36
C ALA A 78 -5.71 -8.24 -4.32
N ASP A 79 -5.03 -8.10 -5.46
CA ASP A 79 -3.97 -7.13 -5.66
C ASP A 79 -4.38 -6.15 -6.76
N SER A 80 -4.84 -4.98 -6.35
CA SER A 80 -5.27 -3.92 -7.27
C SER A 80 -4.14 -3.41 -8.15
N ARG A 81 -2.89 -3.43 -7.66
CA ARG A 81 -1.73 -2.97 -8.44
C ARG A 81 -1.40 -3.95 -9.57
N ALA A 82 -1.48 -5.24 -9.27
CA ALA A 82 -1.31 -6.30 -10.27
C ALA A 82 -2.58 -6.57 -11.09
N ASN A 83 -3.70 -5.90 -10.79
CA ASN A 83 -5.02 -6.09 -11.41
C ASN A 83 -5.46 -7.57 -11.46
N THR A 84 -5.20 -8.31 -10.39
CA THR A 84 -5.46 -9.75 -10.29
C THR A 84 -5.91 -10.14 -8.89
N VAL A 85 -6.45 -11.35 -8.77
CA VAL A 85 -6.73 -12.00 -7.49
C VAL A 85 -5.88 -13.25 -7.45
N PHE A 86 -5.03 -13.37 -6.42
CA PHE A 86 -4.23 -14.56 -6.19
C PHE A 86 -4.96 -15.52 -5.27
N GLY A 87 -4.86 -16.81 -5.57
CA GLY A 87 -5.40 -17.90 -4.78
C GLY A 87 -4.31 -18.91 -4.44
N LEU A 88 -4.35 -19.46 -3.23
CA LEU A 88 -3.39 -20.44 -2.75
C LEU A 88 -4.12 -21.67 -2.22
N GLY A 89 -3.79 -22.84 -2.77
CA GLY A 89 -4.23 -24.14 -2.30
C GLY A 89 -3.11 -24.83 -1.49
N PHE A 90 -3.34 -25.03 -0.19
CA PHE A 90 -2.39 -25.59 0.76
C PHE A 90 -2.58 -27.10 0.96
N SER A 91 -1.57 -27.79 1.48
CA SER A 91 -1.69 -29.23 1.78
C SER A 91 -2.52 -29.50 3.03
N SER A 92 -2.57 -28.56 3.97
CA SER A 92 -3.32 -28.66 5.22
C SER A 92 -3.96 -27.33 5.65
N GLU A 93 -4.99 -27.43 6.50
CA GLU A 93 -5.65 -26.28 7.14
C GLU A 93 -4.70 -25.51 8.07
N GLN A 94 -3.70 -26.19 8.63
CA GLN A 94 -2.71 -25.56 9.51
C GLN A 94 -1.81 -24.62 8.71
N GLN A 95 -1.36 -25.03 7.52
CA GLN A 95 -0.62 -24.15 6.60
C GLN A 95 -1.51 -22.99 6.11
N LEU A 96 -2.76 -23.32 5.77
CA LEU A 96 -3.95 -22.45 5.81
C LEU A 96 -3.82 -21.25 6.75
N THR A 97 -4.06 -21.60 7.99
CA THR A 97 -4.19 -20.67 9.10
C THR A 97 -2.89 -19.93 9.34
N LYS A 98 -1.74 -20.62 9.25
CA LYS A 98 -0.45 -19.97 9.48
C LYS A 98 -0.12 -18.90 8.44
N PHE A 99 -0.45 -19.15 7.18
CA PHE A 99 -0.28 -18.15 6.13
C PHE A 99 -1.17 -16.93 6.35
N ALA A 100 -2.42 -17.14 6.78
CA ALA A 100 -3.36 -16.07 7.08
C ALA A 100 -2.92 -15.21 8.28
N GLU A 101 -2.42 -15.82 9.34
CA GLU A 101 -1.82 -15.10 10.49
C GLU A 101 -0.64 -14.23 10.03
N LYS A 102 0.29 -14.81 9.25
CA LYS A 102 1.43 -14.08 8.72
C LYS A 102 1.02 -12.94 7.80
N PHE A 103 -0.06 -13.09 7.05
CA PHE A 103 -0.61 -12.01 6.25
C PHE A 103 -1.01 -10.81 7.12
N GLN A 104 -1.69 -11.03 8.24
CA GLN A 104 -2.08 -9.95 9.15
C GLN A 104 -0.87 -9.28 9.80
N GLU A 105 0.09 -10.08 10.30
CA GLU A 105 1.34 -9.55 10.89
C GLU A 105 2.10 -8.65 9.89
N VAL A 106 2.27 -9.12 8.66
CA VAL A 106 2.98 -8.40 7.60
C VAL A 106 2.20 -7.16 7.14
N LYS A 107 0.86 -7.23 7.10
CA LYS A 107 0.01 -6.08 6.78
C LYS A 107 0.16 -4.95 7.80
N GLU A 108 0.17 -5.28 9.10
CA GLU A 108 0.42 -4.29 10.15
C GLU A 108 1.84 -3.72 10.09
N ALA A 109 2.85 -4.57 9.82
CA ALA A 109 4.21 -4.10 9.62
C ALA A 109 4.33 -3.16 8.40
N ALA A 110 3.61 -3.45 7.31
CA ALA A 110 3.55 -2.59 6.13
C ALA A 110 2.89 -1.23 6.41
N ARG A 111 1.88 -1.18 7.30
CA ARG A 111 1.29 0.09 7.76
C ARG A 111 2.33 0.93 8.51
N LEU A 112 3.00 0.33 9.50
CA LEU A 112 4.02 1.02 10.31
C LEU A 112 5.21 1.51 9.48
N ALA A 113 5.64 0.73 8.48
CA ALA A 113 6.72 1.12 7.58
C ALA A 113 6.37 2.37 6.76
N ARG A 114 5.09 2.52 6.37
CA ARG A 114 4.60 3.71 5.65
C ARG A 114 4.48 4.92 6.57
N ASP A 115 3.94 4.77 7.77
CA ASP A 115 3.76 5.87 8.72
C ASP A 115 5.12 6.52 9.07
N LYS A 116 6.15 5.71 9.35
CA LYS A 116 7.53 6.19 9.59
C LYS A 116 8.12 6.98 8.42
N SER A 117 7.73 6.66 7.18
CA SER A 117 8.22 7.36 6.00
C SER A 117 7.55 8.73 5.80
N GLN A 118 6.31 8.90 6.27
CA GLN A 118 5.58 10.16 6.15
C GLN A 118 6.00 11.16 7.23
N GLU A 119 6.22 10.71 8.48
CA GLU A 119 6.66 11.57 9.58
C GLU A 119 8.03 12.24 9.32
N LYS A 120 8.91 11.57 8.56
CA LYS A 120 10.21 12.11 8.15
C LYS A 120 10.11 13.26 7.13
N THR A 121 8.94 13.46 6.52
CA THR A 121 8.72 14.51 5.51
C THR A 121 8.13 15.78 6.13
N GLU A 122 7.34 15.67 7.20
CA GLU A 122 6.66 16.82 7.82
C GLU A 122 7.53 17.60 8.82
N THR A 123 8.67 17.05 9.26
CA THR A 123 9.58 17.71 10.22
C THR A 123 10.65 18.60 9.57
N SER A 124 10.68 18.73 8.24
CA SER A 124 11.69 19.54 7.52
C SER A 124 11.23 20.95 7.11
N SER A 125 10.06 21.41 7.54
CA SER A 125 9.52 22.74 7.19
C SER A 125 9.38 23.69 8.38
N ASN A 126 10.36 23.72 9.29
CA ASN A 126 10.44 24.73 10.37
C ASN A 126 11.90 25.12 10.66
N HIS A 127 12.63 25.63 9.67
CA HIS A 127 13.81 26.44 9.95
C HIS A 127 14.07 27.47 8.85
N SER A 128 13.53 28.67 9.04
CA SER A 128 14.17 29.90 8.56
C SER A 128 13.95 30.96 9.63
N GLN A 129 15.07 31.32 10.24
CA GLN A 129 15.19 32.14 11.43
C GLN A 129 14.76 33.59 11.19
N ALA A 130 14.37 34.22 12.30
CA ALA A 130 14.10 35.63 12.43
C ALA A 130 15.35 36.51 12.31
N SER A 131 15.08 37.80 12.02
CA SER A 131 15.82 39.03 12.38
C SER A 131 16.96 39.54 11.48
N SER A 132 16.80 40.77 10.99
CA SER A 132 17.76 41.89 11.16
C SER A 132 17.14 43.23 10.74
N VAL A 133 17.53 44.28 11.46
CA VAL A 133 17.02 45.67 11.46
C VAL A 133 17.95 46.64 10.72
N ASN A 134 17.38 47.75 10.21
CA ASN A 134 17.93 49.03 9.65
C ASN A 134 17.35 49.30 8.25
N GLY A 135 16.88 50.48 7.84
CA GLY A 135 16.71 51.81 8.42
C GLY A 135 16.15 52.76 7.33
N THR A 136 15.35 53.75 7.74
CA THR A 136 15.07 55.08 7.12
C THR A 136 14.64 55.25 5.65
N ASP A 137 13.44 55.85 5.53
CA ASP A 137 13.03 57.03 4.75
C ASP A 137 12.27 56.94 3.40
N ASP A 138 11.21 57.76 3.40
CA ASP A 138 10.47 58.49 2.35
C ASP A 138 9.52 57.87 1.31
N GLU A 139 8.50 58.68 1.03
CA GLU A 139 7.23 58.46 0.32
C GLU A 139 7.28 57.85 -1.10
N LYS A 140 6.22 57.09 -1.44
CA LYS A 140 5.22 57.42 -2.51
C LYS A 140 4.77 56.21 -3.35
N ALA A 141 3.45 56.02 -3.32
CA ALA A 141 2.57 55.44 -4.34
C ALA A 141 2.48 53.91 -4.58
N SER A 142 1.21 53.49 -4.49
CA SER A 142 0.47 52.60 -5.40
C SER A 142 0.54 51.06 -5.24
N HIS A 143 -0.59 50.53 -4.74
CA HIS A 143 -1.41 49.43 -5.27
C HIS A 143 -0.91 47.98 -5.25
N VAL A 144 -1.90 47.08 -5.08
CA VAL A 144 -1.91 45.59 -5.10
C VAL A 144 -1.57 44.98 -3.73
N GLY A 145 -2.44 44.32 -2.95
CA GLY A 145 -3.78 43.73 -3.09
C GLY A 145 -3.77 42.40 -2.30
N PRO A 146 -4.60 42.16 -1.26
CA PRO A 146 -4.51 40.93 -0.47
C PRO A 146 -5.35 39.80 -1.11
N ALA A 147 -4.69 38.73 -1.53
CA ALA A 147 -5.31 37.54 -2.14
C ALA A 147 -5.97 36.58 -1.12
N ASP A 148 -6.04 36.94 0.15
CA ASP A 148 -6.54 36.05 1.21
C ASP A 148 -8.04 36.15 1.51
N THR A 149 -8.77 37.06 0.86
CA THR A 149 -10.22 37.25 1.11
C THR A 149 -11.12 36.47 0.15
N HIS A 150 -10.60 35.88 -0.93
CA HIS A 150 -11.44 35.17 -1.92
C HIS A 150 -11.78 33.73 -1.52
N LEU A 151 -10.85 33.01 -0.88
CA LEU A 151 -10.97 31.58 -0.56
C LEU A 151 -11.99 31.25 0.54
N LYS A 152 -12.30 32.21 1.42
CA LYS A 152 -13.34 32.05 2.44
C LYS A 152 -14.75 32.12 1.85
N SER A 153 -14.96 32.89 0.78
CA SER A 153 -16.29 33.08 0.17
C SER A 153 -16.79 31.87 -0.64
N GLU A 154 -15.88 31.06 -1.21
CA GLU A 154 -16.25 29.85 -1.95
C GLU A 154 -16.59 28.66 -1.05
N ASN A 155 -15.95 28.54 0.12
CA ASN A 155 -16.23 27.46 1.07
C ASN A 155 -17.65 27.54 1.67
N ASP A 156 -18.16 28.75 1.90
CA ASP A 156 -19.49 28.93 2.49
C ASP A 156 -20.62 28.63 1.48
N LYS A 157 -20.39 28.86 0.17
CA LYS A 157 -21.35 28.50 -0.89
C LYS A 157 -21.48 26.98 -1.07
N LEU A 158 -20.37 26.23 -0.92
CA LEU A 158 -20.37 24.77 -1.07
C LEU A 158 -21.05 24.05 0.12
N LYS A 159 -21.01 24.62 1.32
CA LYS A 159 -21.70 24.05 2.50
C LYS A 159 -23.23 24.14 2.41
N ILE A 160 -23.77 25.19 1.77
CA ILE A 160 -25.22 25.37 1.62
C ILE A 160 -25.80 24.39 0.59
N ALA A 161 -25.03 24.03 -0.45
CA ALA A 161 -25.47 23.11 -1.51
C ALA A 161 -25.58 21.64 -1.07
N LEU A 162 -24.97 21.24 0.06
CA LEU A 162 -24.96 19.84 0.51
C LEU A 162 -26.09 19.49 1.51
N THR A 163 -26.87 20.47 1.94
CA THR A 163 -27.93 20.28 2.97
C THR A 163 -29.35 20.22 2.38
N GLN A 164 -29.49 20.15 1.05
CA GLN A 164 -30.78 19.87 0.39
C GLN A 164 -30.68 18.64 -0.52
N ARG A 165 -30.71 17.46 0.09
CA ARG A 165 -31.34 16.24 -0.45
C ARG A 165 -31.79 15.35 0.68
#